data_AF-W4GLT9-F1
#
_entry.id   AF-W4GLT9-F1
#
_cell.length_a   1.000
_cell.length_b   1.000
_cell.length_c   1.000
_cell.angle_alpha   90.00
_cell.angle_beta   90.00
_cell.angle_gamma   90.00
#
_symmetry.space_group_name_H-M   'P 1'
#
loop_
_entity.id
_entity.type
_entity.pdbx_description
1 polymer ?
#
loop_
_entity_poly.entity_id
_entity_poly.type
_entity_poly.pdbx_seq_one_letter_code
_entity_poly.pdbx_strand_id
1 'polypeptide(L)'
;MEEDTESEVQASQRHKTEFRFKGCTDVELLKEIIHVRPYEAPHGEVHKGWTEVTEHLQRLCGDGITVNATRKRFDDLMTAFHADTMAALRASGTDEEYEEREQLLQDIHDLVDAASIRKQTDKEEKAKQNERRETNGEKIRDAAMSTMKR
;
A
#
# COMPACT_ATOMS: atom_id res chain seq x y z
N MET A 1 -38.56 30.03 46.94
CA MET A 1 -38.80 30.97 45.84
C MET A 1 -37.65 31.96 45.93
N GLU A 2 -36.62 31.94 45.10
CA GLU A 2 -36.40 31.48 43.71
C GLU A 2 -34.90 31.10 43.62
N GLU A 3 -34.53 29.87 43.23
CA GLU A 3 -33.95 29.48 41.92
C GLU A 3 -33.13 30.54 41.18
N ASP A 4 -31.85 30.25 40.94
CA ASP A 4 -31.11 30.46 39.66
C ASP A 4 -29.69 29.86 39.82
N THR A 5 -29.51 28.59 39.45
CA THR A 5 -28.78 28.14 38.24
C THR A 5 -27.38 28.73 38.07
N GLU A 6 -26.36 27.95 38.46
CA GLU A 6 -25.03 28.06 37.85
C GLU A 6 -24.65 26.69 37.28
N SER A 7 -24.73 26.63 35.95
CA SER A 7 -24.55 25.42 35.13
C SER A 7 -23.14 24.85 35.27
N GLU A 8 -23.10 23.58 35.66
CA GLU A 8 -21.93 22.72 35.59
C GLU A 8 -21.56 22.46 34.13
N VAL A 9 -20.61 23.23 33.59
CA VAL A 9 -19.98 22.93 32.30
C VAL A 9 -18.96 21.81 32.47
N GLN A 10 -19.45 20.57 32.53
CA GLN A 10 -18.59 19.40 32.35
C GLN A 10 -18.13 19.33 30.89
N ALA A 11 -16.98 19.94 30.62
CA ALA A 11 -16.22 19.70 29.40
C ALA A 11 -15.76 18.23 29.39
N SER A 12 -16.58 17.35 28.80
CA SER A 12 -16.17 16.00 28.42
C SER A 12 -15.07 16.11 27.37
N GLN A 13 -13.82 16.14 27.83
CA GLN A 13 -12.68 15.81 27.00
C GLN A 13 -12.79 14.33 26.62
N ARG A 14 -13.54 14.05 25.55
CA ARG A 14 -13.53 12.73 24.91
C ARG A 14 -12.11 12.53 24.38
N HIS A 15 -11.28 11.78 25.11
CA HIS A 15 -10.05 11.25 24.54
C HIS A 15 -10.41 10.55 23.23
N LYS A 16 -9.83 11.00 22.12
CA LYS A 16 -10.09 10.44 20.80
C LYS A 16 -9.58 9.00 20.83
N THR A 17 -10.46 8.03 21.02
CA THR A 17 -10.10 6.61 21.01
C THR A 17 -9.50 6.29 19.65
N GLU A 18 -8.29 5.74 19.65
CA GLU A 18 -7.65 5.27 18.42
C GLU A 18 -8.56 4.28 17.70
N PHE A 19 -8.62 4.40 16.37
CA PHE A 19 -9.42 3.51 15.56
C PHE A 19 -8.93 2.06 15.71
N ARG A 20 -9.85 1.13 15.99
CA ARG A 20 -9.52 -0.29 16.16
C ARG A 20 -9.96 -1.11 14.96
N PHE A 21 -8.99 -1.64 14.23
CA PHE A 21 -9.21 -2.57 13.12
C PHE A 21 -9.85 -3.89 13.59
N LYS A 22 -10.73 -4.43 12.74
CA LYS A 22 -11.45 -5.70 12.91
C LYS A 22 -11.41 -6.47 11.59
N GLY A 23 -11.83 -7.74 11.58
CA GLY A 23 -11.88 -8.57 10.37
C GLY A 23 -12.60 -7.88 9.21
N CYS A 24 -13.80 -7.36 9.42
CA CYS A 24 -14.54 -6.62 8.40
C CYS A 24 -13.79 -5.38 7.86
N THR A 25 -13.13 -4.61 8.73
CA THR A 25 -12.32 -3.46 8.28
C THR A 25 -11.07 -3.88 7.53
N ASP A 26 -10.45 -5.00 7.92
CA ASP A 26 -9.31 -5.56 7.20
C ASP A 26 -9.72 -5.96 5.78
N VAL A 27 -10.90 -6.58 5.60
CA VAL A 27 -11.44 -6.91 4.27
C VAL A 27 -11.60 -5.66 3.40
N GLU A 28 -12.25 -4.61 3.92
CA GLU A 28 -12.42 -3.36 3.17
C GLU A 28 -11.07 -2.69 2.84
N LEU A 29 -10.13 -2.70 3.80
CA LEU A 29 -8.77 -2.22 3.56
C LEU A 29 -8.09 -2.96 2.39
N LEU A 30 -8.17 -4.29 2.36
CA LEU A 30 -7.50 -5.09 1.34
C LEU A 30 -8.15 -4.92 -0.04
N LYS A 31 -9.48 -4.80 -0.10
CA LYS A 31 -10.21 -4.46 -1.34
C LYS A 31 -9.74 -3.12 -1.92
N GLU A 32 -9.61 -2.09 -1.08
CA GLU A 32 -9.10 -0.78 -1.52
C GLU A 32 -7.63 -0.83 -1.96
N ILE A 33 -6.80 -1.64 -1.31
CA ILE A 33 -5.39 -1.85 -1.73
C ILE A 33 -5.31 -2.53 -3.10
N ILE A 34 -6.17 -3.51 -3.38
CA ILE A 34 -6.26 -4.16 -4.70
C ILE A 34 -6.72 -3.14 -5.76
N HIS A 35 -7.65 -2.26 -5.41
CA HIS A 35 -8.19 -1.24 -6.32
C HIS A 35 -7.15 -0.16 -6.64
N VAL A 36 -6.57 0.46 -5.62
CA VAL A 36 -5.66 1.62 -5.74
C VAL A 36 -4.23 1.21 -6.13
N ARG A 37 -3.80 -0.01 -5.76
CA ARG A 37 -2.45 -0.56 -6.00
C ARG A 37 -1.30 0.36 -5.56
N PRO A 38 -1.26 0.78 -4.28
CA PRO A 38 -0.20 1.68 -3.80
C PRO A 38 1.23 1.12 -3.95
N TYR A 39 1.39 -0.20 -4.07
CA TYR A 39 2.67 -0.89 -4.32
C TYR A 39 3.18 -0.78 -5.76
N GLU A 40 2.30 -0.47 -6.73
CA GLU A 40 2.71 -0.22 -8.11
C GLU A 40 3.09 1.25 -8.35
N ALA A 41 2.74 2.15 -7.43
CA ALA A 41 2.92 3.59 -7.58
C ALA A 41 4.38 3.97 -7.96
N PRO A 42 4.56 4.96 -8.85
CA PRO A 42 5.87 5.51 -9.16
C PRO A 42 6.60 6.03 -7.93
N HIS A 43 7.94 6.14 -8.03
CA HIS A 43 8.74 6.73 -6.97
C HIS A 43 8.25 8.16 -6.67
N GLY A 44 8.00 8.46 -5.39
CA GLY A 44 7.43 9.74 -4.95
C GLY A 44 5.91 9.79 -4.88
N GLU A 45 5.20 8.83 -5.47
CA GLU A 45 3.72 8.82 -5.48
C GLU A 45 3.09 7.80 -4.52
N VAL A 46 3.91 6.96 -3.87
CA VAL A 46 3.46 5.94 -2.91
C VAL A 46 2.59 6.54 -1.81
N HIS A 47 2.98 7.70 -1.26
CA HIS A 47 2.19 8.39 -0.23
C HIS A 47 0.80 8.78 -0.74
N LYS A 48 0.69 9.21 -1.99
CA LYS A 48 -0.60 9.58 -2.60
C LYS A 48 -1.52 8.36 -2.70
N GLY A 49 -1.00 7.21 -3.15
CA GLY A 49 -1.77 5.96 -3.19
C GLY A 49 -2.26 5.53 -1.81
N TRP A 50 -1.41 5.61 -0.78
CA TRP A 50 -1.85 5.32 0.60
C TRP A 50 -2.87 6.32 1.13
N THR A 51 -2.75 7.60 0.75
CA THR A 51 -3.73 8.63 1.12
C THR A 51 -5.10 8.30 0.53
N GLU A 52 -5.15 7.92 -0.74
CA GLU A 52 -6.38 7.53 -1.43
C GLU A 52 -7.05 6.31 -0.77
N VAL A 53 -6.28 5.25 -0.49
CA VAL A 53 -6.78 4.08 0.26
C VAL A 53 -7.38 4.50 1.62
N THR A 54 -6.69 5.36 2.36
CA THR A 54 -7.17 5.82 3.67
C THR A 54 -8.45 6.64 3.55
N GLU A 55 -8.54 7.55 2.58
CA GLU A 55 -9.76 8.34 2.36
C GLU A 55 -10.96 7.45 2.02
N HIS A 56 -10.76 6.40 1.22
CA HIS A 56 -11.79 5.44 0.87
C HIS A 56 -12.25 4.68 2.12
N LEU A 57 -11.29 4.18 2.91
CA LEU A 57 -11.57 3.48 4.15
C LEU A 57 -12.27 4.37 5.19
N GLN A 58 -11.91 5.66 5.26
CA GLN A 58 -12.57 6.62 6.14
C GLN A 58 -14.05 6.83 5.77
N ARG A 59 -14.39 6.80 4.47
CA ARG A 59 -15.79 6.90 4.01
C ARG A 59 -16.62 5.68 4.42
N LEU A 60 -15.99 4.50 4.52
CA LEU A 60 -16.64 3.24 4.88
C LEU A 60 -16.69 3.00 6.39
N CYS A 61 -15.62 3.33 7.12
CA CYS A 61 -15.39 2.91 8.50
C CYS A 61 -15.28 4.08 9.51
N GLY A 62 -15.16 5.32 9.04
CA GLY A 62 -15.08 6.53 9.88
C GLY A 62 -13.74 7.27 9.81
N ASP A 63 -13.77 8.54 10.20
CA ASP A 63 -12.67 9.52 10.07
C ASP A 63 -11.50 9.33 11.07
N GLY A 64 -11.59 8.35 11.96
CA GLY A 64 -10.56 8.05 12.96
C GLY A 64 -9.30 7.36 12.42
N ILE A 65 -9.31 6.95 11.15
CA ILE A 65 -8.24 6.19 10.51
C ILE A 65 -7.20 7.15 9.94
N THR A 66 -5.91 6.91 10.19
CA THR A 66 -4.82 7.72 9.62
C THR A 66 -4.06 6.94 8.55
N VAL A 67 -3.38 7.63 7.63
CA VAL A 67 -2.55 7.00 6.58
C VAL A 67 -1.49 6.06 7.17
N ASN A 68 -0.84 6.49 8.25
CA ASN A 68 0.14 5.66 8.95
C ASN A 68 -0.50 4.42 9.58
N ALA A 69 -1.70 4.53 10.16
CA ALA A 69 -2.42 3.40 10.72
C ALA A 69 -2.86 2.41 9.63
N THR A 70 -3.37 2.91 8.49
CA THR A 70 -3.73 2.11 7.31
C THR A 70 -2.54 1.31 6.81
N ARG A 71 -1.41 1.99 6.56
CA ARG A 71 -0.20 1.33 6.07
C ARG A 71 0.36 0.33 7.07
N LYS A 72 0.48 0.73 8.34
CA LYS A 72 0.94 -0.17 9.40
C LYS A 72 0.06 -1.41 9.51
N ARG A 73 -1.26 -1.25 9.43
CA ARG A 73 -2.19 -2.39 9.50
C ARG A 73 -1.97 -3.35 8.34
N PHE A 74 -1.79 -2.85 7.12
CA PHE A 74 -1.46 -3.68 5.97
C PHE A 74 -0.12 -4.43 6.18
N ASP A 75 0.92 -3.74 6.62
CA ASP A 75 2.23 -4.36 6.87
C ASP A 75 2.13 -5.46 7.94
N ASP A 76 1.38 -5.23 9.01
CA ASP A 76 1.13 -6.21 10.08
C ASP A 76 0.34 -7.44 9.55
N LEU A 77 -0.66 -7.23 8.67
CA LEU A 77 -1.42 -8.31 8.04
C LEU A 77 -0.56 -9.15 7.09
N MET A 78 0.21 -8.50 6.20
CA MET A 78 1.13 -9.22 5.31
C MET A 78 2.18 -9.97 6.13
N THR A 79 2.71 -9.38 7.20
CA THR A 79 3.69 -10.05 8.07
C THR A 79 3.10 -11.31 8.70
N ALA A 80 1.88 -11.21 9.23
CA ALA A 80 1.19 -12.36 9.84
C ALA A 80 0.85 -13.44 8.80
N PHE A 81 0.47 -13.03 7.59
CA PHE A 81 0.18 -13.92 6.46
C PHE A 81 1.42 -14.72 6.04
N HIS A 82 2.55 -14.06 5.77
CA HIS A 82 3.79 -14.75 5.41
C HIS A 82 4.34 -15.66 6.51
N ALA A 83 3.96 -15.41 7.77
CA ALA A 83 4.36 -16.22 8.91
C ALA A 83 3.36 -17.34 9.25
N ASP A 84 2.28 -17.50 8.49
CA ASP A 84 1.17 -18.43 8.79
C ASP A 84 0.56 -18.22 10.20
N THR A 85 0.53 -16.97 10.68
CA THR A 85 0.06 -16.60 12.04
C THR A 85 -1.26 -15.84 12.06
N MET A 86 -2.01 -15.86 10.95
CA MET A 86 -3.29 -15.12 10.80
C MET A 86 -4.35 -15.49 11.84
N ALA A 87 -4.29 -16.72 12.37
CA ALA A 87 -5.16 -17.19 13.45
C ALA A 87 -5.05 -16.33 14.71
N ALA A 88 -3.86 -15.79 15.02
CA ALA A 88 -3.63 -14.94 16.20
C ALA A 88 -4.29 -13.56 16.09
N LEU A 89 -4.64 -13.14 14.86
CA LEU A 89 -5.32 -11.87 14.60
C LEU A 89 -6.85 -12.01 14.60
N ARG A 90 -7.38 -13.21 14.85
CA ARG A 90 -8.82 -13.44 15.00
C ARG A 90 -9.23 -12.99 16.40
N ALA A 91 -10.07 -11.97 16.49
CA ALA A 91 -10.51 -11.40 17.77
C ALA A 91 -12.04 -11.26 17.82
N SER A 92 -12.62 -10.57 16.84
CA SER A 92 -14.05 -10.46 16.65
C SER A 92 -14.33 -10.42 15.15
N GLY A 93 -15.03 -11.43 14.65
CA GLY A 93 -15.30 -11.61 13.22
C GLY A 93 -15.85 -13.00 12.97
N THR A 94 -16.45 -13.18 11.80
CA THR A 94 -16.97 -14.45 11.31
C THR A 94 -15.87 -15.22 10.59
N ASP A 95 -16.04 -16.54 10.47
CA ASP A 95 -15.06 -17.36 9.74
C ASP A 95 -14.99 -16.93 8.27
N GLU A 96 -16.12 -16.55 7.67
CA GLU A 96 -16.22 -16.03 6.31
C GLU A 96 -15.38 -14.75 6.11
N GLU A 97 -15.42 -13.81 7.07
CA GLU A 97 -14.59 -12.59 7.01
C GLU A 97 -13.08 -12.91 7.08
N TYR A 98 -12.70 -13.92 7.86
CA TYR A 98 -11.29 -14.31 7.98
C TYR A 98 -10.79 -15.04 6.75
N GLU A 99 -11.61 -15.90 6.16
CA GLU A 99 -11.32 -16.59 4.90
C GLU A 99 -11.21 -15.59 3.74
N GLU A 100 -12.15 -14.65 3.60
CA GLU A 100 -12.10 -13.60 2.58
C GLU A 100 -10.83 -12.75 2.74
N ARG A 101 -10.49 -12.36 3.97
CA ARG A 101 -9.25 -11.63 4.26
C ARG A 101 -8.00 -12.40 3.84
N GLU A 102 -7.91 -13.69 4.15
CA GLU A 102 -6.76 -14.53 3.78
C GLU A 102 -6.66 -14.72 2.26
N GLN A 103 -7.80 -14.86 1.56
CA GLN A 103 -7.84 -14.91 0.10
C GLN A 103 -7.36 -13.59 -0.53
N LEU A 104 -7.83 -12.45 -0.02
CA LEU A 104 -7.40 -11.13 -0.52
C LEU A 104 -5.91 -10.87 -0.29
N LEU A 105 -5.34 -11.38 0.81
CA LEU A 105 -3.90 -11.30 1.08
C LEU A 105 -3.09 -12.12 0.07
N GLN A 106 -3.56 -13.32 -0.27
CA GLN A 106 -2.96 -14.12 -1.34
C GLN A 106 -3.04 -13.41 -2.70
N ASP A 107 -4.18 -12.83 -3.04
CA ASP A 107 -4.34 -12.09 -4.30
C ASP A 107 -3.39 -10.89 -4.37
N ILE A 108 -3.24 -10.14 -3.27
CA ILE A 108 -2.29 -9.02 -3.20
C ILE A 108 -0.84 -9.51 -3.32
N HIS A 109 -0.48 -10.59 -2.64
CA HIS A 109 0.84 -11.20 -2.76
C HIS A 109 1.18 -11.50 -4.22
N ASP A 110 0.28 -12.18 -4.93
CA ASP A 110 0.47 -12.56 -6.33
C ASP A 110 0.54 -11.32 -7.25
N LEU A 111 -0.26 -10.29 -6.98
CA LEU A 111 -0.21 -9.02 -7.72
C LEU A 111 1.12 -8.29 -7.52
N VAL A 112 1.65 -8.26 -6.30
CA VAL A 112 2.94 -7.64 -5.95
C VAL A 112 4.10 -8.38 -6.61
N ASP A 113 4.08 -9.72 -6.59
CA ASP A 113 5.08 -10.55 -7.24
C ASP A 113 5.06 -10.33 -8.76
N ALA A 114 3.88 -10.37 -9.37
CA ALA A 114 3.72 -10.11 -10.79
C ALA A 114 4.19 -8.69 -11.17
N ALA A 115 3.91 -7.68 -10.34
CA ALA A 115 4.39 -6.31 -10.54
C ALA A 115 5.91 -6.22 -10.47
N SER A 116 6.52 -6.95 -9.54
CA SER A 116 7.98 -6.99 -9.37
C SER A 116 8.67 -7.64 -10.57
N ILE A 117 8.12 -8.75 -11.08
CA ILE A 117 8.60 -9.40 -12.31
C ILE A 117 8.50 -8.47 -13.52
N ARG A 118 7.36 -7.77 -13.68
CA ARG A 118 7.18 -6.76 -14.75
C ARG A 118 8.23 -5.65 -14.65
N LYS A 119 8.43 -5.08 -13.46
CA LYS A 119 9.43 -4.01 -13.24
C LYS A 119 10.86 -4.50 -13.54
N GLN A 120 11.19 -5.73 -13.20
CA GLN A 120 12.50 -6.31 -13.47
C GLN A 120 12.72 -6.51 -14.98
N THR A 121 11.77 -7.12 -15.68
CA THR A 121 11.85 -7.36 -17.12
C THR A 121 11.96 -6.06 -17.92
N ASP A 122 11.18 -5.03 -17.55
CA ASP A 122 11.29 -3.69 -18.16
C ASP A 122 12.68 -3.05 -17.95
N LYS A 123 13.26 -3.24 -16.76
CA LYS A 123 14.59 -2.72 -16.43
C LYS A 123 15.68 -3.43 -17.24
N GLU A 124 15.58 -4.75 -17.37
CA GLU A 124 16.50 -5.57 -18.15
C GLU A 124 16.45 -5.23 -19.65
N GLU A 125 15.25 -5.08 -20.22
CA GLU A 125 15.09 -4.66 -21.62
C GLU A 125 15.65 -3.25 -21.87
N LYS A 126 15.42 -2.29 -20.95
CA LYS A 126 16.03 -0.96 -21.02
C LYS A 126 17.56 -0.99 -20.93
N ALA A 127 18.11 -1.81 -20.05
CA ALA A 127 19.56 -1.98 -19.90
C ALA A 127 20.18 -2.54 -21.19
N LYS A 128 19.58 -3.60 -21.75
CA LYS A 128 20.00 -4.21 -23.01
C LYS A 128 19.89 -3.24 -24.19
N GLN A 129 18.84 -2.42 -24.23
CA GLN A 129 18.71 -1.38 -25.23
C GLN A 129 19.81 -0.31 -25.10
N ASN A 130 20.15 0.09 -23.87
CA ASN A 130 21.21 1.06 -23.63
C ASN A 130 22.58 0.52 -24.05
N GLU A 131 22.91 -0.72 -23.66
CA GLU A 131 24.16 -1.40 -24.05
C GLU A 131 24.28 -1.51 -25.59
N ARG A 132 23.18 -1.85 -26.29
CA ARG A 132 23.15 -1.85 -27.76
C ARG A 132 23.42 -0.47 -28.36
N ARG A 133 22.92 0.61 -27.73
CA ARG A 133 23.19 1.98 -28.20
C ARG A 133 24.65 2.38 -27.99
N GLU A 134 25.22 2.03 -26.84
CA GLU A 134 26.62 2.32 -26.51
C GLU A 134 27.57 1.58 -27.44
N THR A 135 27.38 0.28 -27.62
CA THR A 135 28.18 -0.57 -28.52
C THR A 135 28.06 -0.13 -29.99
N ASN A 136 26.87 0.24 -30.45
CA ASN A 136 26.70 0.81 -31.79
C ASN A 136 27.39 2.17 -31.92
N GLY A 137 27.31 3.02 -30.90
CA GLY A 137 28.00 4.31 -30.87
C GLY A 137 29.52 4.17 -30.92
N GLU A 138 30.08 3.18 -30.22
CA GLU A 138 31.51 2.86 -30.26
C GLU A 138 31.96 2.44 -31.65
N LYS A 139 31.24 1.50 -32.28
CA LYS A 139 31.53 1.07 -33.66
C LYS A 139 31.54 2.21 -34.67
N ILE A 140 30.61 3.17 -34.53
CA ILE A 140 30.53 4.35 -35.41
C ILE A 140 31.76 5.26 -35.20
N ARG A 141 32.17 5.49 -33.95
CA ARG A 141 33.37 6.29 -33.65
C ARG A 141 34.64 5.64 -34.19
N ASP A 142 34.80 4.33 -33.99
CA ASP A 142 35.97 3.59 -34.48
C ASP A 142 36.08 3.60 -36.00
N ALA A 143 34.95 3.42 -36.70
CA ALA A 143 34.90 3.50 -38.15
C ALA A 143 35.29 4.89 -38.65
N ALA A 144 34.75 5.96 -38.05
CA ALA A 144 35.09 7.33 -38.42
C ALA A 144 36.58 7.63 -38.20
N MET A 145 37.14 7.25 -37.04
CA MET A 145 38.56 7.47 -36.73
C MET A 145 39.51 6.71 -37.67
N SER A 146 39.10 5.52 -38.12
CA SER A 146 39.87 4.73 -39.08
C SER A 146 39.89 5.36 -40.48
N THR A 147 38.82 6.03 -40.89
CA THR A 147 38.75 6.71 -42.20
C THR A 147 39.55 8.02 -42.26
N MET A 148 39.76 8.69 -41.12
CA MET A 148 40.53 9.95 -41.05
C MET A 148 42.05 9.75 -40.98
N LYS A 149 42.53 8.53 -40.68
CA LYS A 149 43.96 8.20 -40.64
C LYS A 149 44.55 7.78 -42.00
N ARG A 150 43.81 8.00 -43.10
CA ARG A 150 44.28 7.78 -44.47
C ARG A 150 44.74 9.06 -45.14
#